data_AF-A0A1H8QMI5-F1
#
_entry.id   AF-A0A1H8QMI5-F1
#
_cell.length_a   1.000
_cell.length_b   1.000
_cell.length_c   1.000
_cell.angle_alpha   90.00
_cell.angle_beta   90.00
_cell.angle_gamma   90.00
#
_symmetry.space_group_name_H-M   'P 1'
#
loop_
_entity.id
_entity.type
_entity.pdbx_description
1 polymer ?
#
loop_
_entity_poly.entity_id
_entity_poly.type
_entity_poly.pdbx_seq_one_letter_code
_entity_poly.pdbx_strand_id
1 'polypeptide(L)'
;MAPGTFAPSLSPRSTLDQGLVTGLATGLHYLLSVGTQDVLEGLARLLARGESSAPSRNAAVIGVDCAAVPLGLAVLQALPPRADDPLRGAVRQAAWRAGATGLSGALLGAARLGTRALDDRMHLGGRLAAVPLAVPVGLAASYVGDRLRTRGDAGPWGRAGVPSALSSLAVALGIVAGSSGAAYGERVLTDLAVRGLTAALPGPPELWRPAAHAGLLAGLGLGASSVWHRAMHRIEARTSVDVPVIEPDEAQRWLPTTVSGGPGSLVSWAGMGRDGRLHSLATVRPRPLPTRPEGVPDLSIETVMGTPAVAAPVQVYVGLDNAPSPRERVDLAIAELERTGAFDRSLLVLVSPTGTGYVNYVAVAAMQYLALGDVATVALQYSRRPSPLSLGMVRTAREQNRLLWLRVLRRLQEREGRRPRVVLFGESLGAHTSQDVFLHWGTLGPDAMGIDRALWIGTPYGSGWMRQVTRGDRLDVDRRAVAVVNDHAQYTAVTKERGSPPRFVLLSHDNDGVTKFGPDLLWYPPDWLGPSRPRPEEVAGGSPRGIPPGMRWRPLTTFFQSLVDMKNAQTSGPFGAWQHDYRADLPRFLADVFGLPVTPAQLRGIEETLRLRETVRERMFAVVPGAVG
;
A
#
# COMPACT_ATOMS: atom_id res chain seq x y z
N MET A 1 -22.18 -4.05 17.79
CA MET A 1 -22.19 -2.90 16.84
C MET A 1 -22.04 -3.43 15.42
N ALA A 2 -22.90 -3.06 14.47
CA ALA A 2 -22.68 -3.43 13.07
C ALA A 2 -21.42 -2.72 12.54
N PRO A 3 -20.47 -3.45 11.94
CA PRO A 3 -19.11 -2.98 11.70
C PRO A 3 -19.02 -1.80 10.71
N GLY A 4 -20.10 -1.46 9.99
CA GLY A 4 -20.14 -0.36 9.02
C GLY A 4 -19.33 -0.68 7.77
N THR A 5 -19.25 -1.96 7.41
CA THR A 5 -18.41 -2.47 6.32
C THR A 5 -18.88 -2.01 4.95
N PHE A 6 -20.14 -1.59 4.82
CA PHE A 6 -20.72 -1.05 3.60
C PHE A 6 -20.46 0.45 3.38
N ALA A 7 -19.88 1.15 4.37
CA ALA A 7 -19.46 2.54 4.17
C ALA A 7 -18.44 2.61 3.03
N PRO A 8 -18.54 3.59 2.09
CA PRO A 8 -17.56 3.79 1.04
C PRO A 8 -16.14 3.93 1.61
N SER A 9 -15.16 3.38 0.88
CA SER A 9 -13.73 3.45 1.19
C SER A 9 -12.96 4.06 0.02
N LEU A 10 -11.63 4.05 0.05
CA LEU A 10 -10.79 4.75 -0.94
C LEU A 10 -10.95 4.18 -2.37
N SER A 11 -11.35 2.92 -2.47
CA SER A 11 -11.52 2.24 -3.76
C SER A 11 -12.93 1.66 -3.91
N PRO A 12 -13.49 1.67 -5.14
CA PRO A 12 -14.64 0.83 -5.46
C PRO A 12 -14.34 -0.63 -5.10
N ARG A 13 -15.36 -1.34 -4.60
CA ARG A 13 -15.23 -2.74 -4.19
C ARG A 13 -16.16 -3.61 -5.01
N SER A 14 -15.62 -4.71 -5.52
CA SER A 14 -16.44 -5.78 -6.10
C SER A 14 -17.30 -6.44 -5.02
N THR A 15 -18.31 -7.22 -5.42
CA THR A 15 -19.11 -8.04 -4.49
C THR A 15 -18.24 -8.98 -3.66
N LEU A 16 -17.21 -9.57 -4.28
CA LEU A 16 -16.26 -10.45 -3.58
C LEU A 16 -15.48 -9.69 -2.52
N ASP A 17 -14.96 -8.52 -2.86
CA ASP A 17 -14.20 -7.65 -1.94
C ASP A 17 -15.05 -7.18 -0.77
N GLN A 18 -16.29 -6.76 -1.04
CA GLN A 18 -17.23 -6.37 0.00
C GLN A 18 -17.56 -7.55 0.93
N GLY A 19 -17.74 -8.74 0.35
CA GLY A 19 -17.93 -9.98 1.10
C GLY A 19 -16.73 -10.33 1.99
N LEU A 20 -15.51 -10.20 1.47
CA LEU A 20 -14.26 -10.41 2.21
C LEU A 20 -14.15 -9.47 3.42
N VAL A 21 -14.31 -8.16 3.20
CA VAL A 21 -14.27 -7.17 4.28
C VAL A 21 -15.34 -7.48 5.32
N THR A 22 -16.56 -7.77 4.88
CA THR A 22 -17.70 -8.00 5.80
C THR A 22 -17.51 -9.27 6.60
N GLY A 23 -17.11 -10.38 5.97
CA GLY A 23 -16.87 -11.66 6.63
C GLY A 23 -15.74 -11.60 7.64
N LEU A 24 -14.57 -11.08 7.23
CA LEU A 24 -13.39 -11.01 8.09
C LEU A 24 -13.58 -10.04 9.27
N ALA A 25 -14.10 -8.83 9.01
CA ALA A 25 -14.33 -7.86 10.07
C ALA A 25 -15.40 -8.36 11.06
N THR A 26 -16.54 -8.87 10.56
CA THR A 26 -17.63 -9.34 11.41
C THR A 26 -17.21 -10.57 12.22
N GLY A 27 -16.58 -11.55 11.58
CA GLY A 27 -16.08 -12.76 12.25
C GLY A 27 -15.10 -12.43 13.37
N LEU A 28 -14.11 -11.56 13.10
CA LEU A 28 -13.13 -11.18 14.10
C LEU A 28 -13.75 -10.33 15.22
N HIS A 29 -14.68 -9.43 14.90
CA HIS A 29 -15.43 -8.70 15.92
C HIS A 29 -16.24 -9.64 16.81
N TYR A 30 -16.91 -10.65 16.24
CA TYR A 30 -17.68 -11.64 16.99
C TYR A 30 -16.78 -12.42 17.94
N LEU A 31 -15.69 -13.03 17.43
CA LEU A 31 -14.75 -13.81 18.24
C LEU A 31 -14.18 -13.01 19.41
N LEU A 32 -13.75 -11.77 19.15
CA LEU A 32 -13.22 -10.91 20.20
C LEU A 32 -14.28 -10.49 21.21
N SER A 33 -15.53 -10.27 20.79
CA SER A 33 -16.61 -9.89 21.70
C SER A 33 -17.00 -11.06 22.61
N VAL A 34 -17.13 -12.27 22.06
CA VAL A 34 -17.41 -13.49 22.84
C VAL A 34 -16.28 -13.76 23.83
N GLY A 35 -15.03 -13.77 23.37
CA GLY A 35 -13.88 -13.98 24.27
C GLY A 35 -13.78 -12.91 25.36
N THR A 36 -14.13 -11.65 25.06
CA THR A 36 -14.20 -10.60 26.09
C THR A 36 -15.31 -10.89 27.10
N GLN A 37 -16.49 -11.30 26.65
CA GLN A 37 -17.60 -11.65 27.55
C GLN A 37 -17.26 -12.83 28.45
N ASP A 38 -16.60 -13.87 27.92
CA ASP A 38 -16.16 -15.03 28.71
C ASP A 38 -15.20 -14.62 29.85
N VAL A 39 -14.32 -13.65 29.59
CA VAL A 39 -13.42 -13.08 30.60
C VAL A 39 -14.21 -12.29 31.65
N LEU A 40 -15.13 -11.43 31.23
CA LEU A 40 -15.98 -10.64 32.16
C LEU A 40 -16.83 -11.56 33.04
N GLU A 41 -17.45 -12.60 32.48
CA GLU A 41 -18.20 -13.60 33.23
C GLU A 41 -17.30 -14.40 34.17
N GLY A 42 -16.09 -14.77 33.73
CA GLY A 42 -15.09 -15.41 34.58
C GLY A 42 -14.75 -14.56 35.81
N LEU A 43 -14.52 -13.26 35.61
CA LEU A 43 -14.29 -12.30 36.70
C LEU A 43 -15.52 -12.18 37.62
N ALA A 44 -16.73 -12.10 37.06
CA ALA A 44 -17.96 -12.07 37.85
C ALA A 44 -18.12 -13.32 38.73
N ARG A 45 -17.80 -14.51 38.20
CA ARG A 45 -17.82 -15.77 38.96
C ARG A 45 -16.77 -15.79 40.06
N LEU A 46 -15.59 -15.20 39.84
CA LEU A 46 -14.56 -15.05 40.86
C LEU A 46 -15.01 -14.11 41.99
N LEU A 47 -15.67 -13.00 41.66
CA LEU A 47 -16.18 -12.02 42.62
C LEU A 47 -17.40 -12.55 43.41
N ALA A 48 -18.24 -13.38 42.78
CA ALA A 48 -19.42 -14.00 43.40
C ALA A 48 -19.12 -15.35 44.09
N ARG A 49 -17.85 -15.66 44.37
CA ARG A 49 -17.45 -16.90 45.06
C ARG A 49 -18.10 -16.95 46.44
N GLY A 50 -19.06 -17.88 46.61
CA GLY A 50 -19.81 -18.08 47.86
C GLY A 50 -21.33 -17.89 47.73
N GLU A 51 -21.82 -17.35 46.61
CA GLU A 51 -23.26 -17.17 46.39
C GLU A 51 -23.94 -18.40 45.76
N SER A 52 -25.03 -18.86 46.38
CA SER A 52 -25.78 -20.04 45.96
C SER A 52 -26.89 -19.75 44.96
N SER A 53 -27.41 -18.51 44.92
CA SER A 53 -28.61 -18.17 44.14
C SER A 53 -28.28 -17.74 42.69
N ALA A 54 -29.10 -18.18 41.74
CA ALA A 54 -28.98 -17.77 40.33
C ALA A 54 -29.20 -16.25 40.10
N PRO A 55 -30.13 -15.57 40.82
CA PRO A 55 -30.26 -14.11 40.75
C PRO A 55 -29.00 -13.34 41.13
N SER A 56 -28.33 -13.74 42.22
CA SER A 56 -27.15 -13.03 42.72
C SER A 56 -25.96 -13.16 41.77
N ARG A 57 -25.77 -14.36 41.18
CA ARG A 57 -24.78 -14.57 40.09
C ARG A 57 -25.05 -13.72 38.84
N ASN A 58 -26.31 -13.57 38.44
CA ASN A 58 -26.67 -12.72 37.30
C ASN A 58 -26.43 -11.22 37.61
N ALA A 59 -26.70 -10.79 38.84
CA ALA A 59 -26.42 -9.43 39.29
C ALA A 59 -24.92 -9.14 39.29
N ALA A 60 -24.08 -10.10 39.69
CA ALA A 60 -22.62 -9.98 39.63
C ALA A 60 -22.10 -9.81 38.19
N VAL A 61 -22.63 -10.56 37.22
CA VAL A 61 -22.28 -10.41 35.79
C VAL A 61 -22.65 -9.02 35.29
N ILE A 62 -23.88 -8.56 35.55
CA ILE A 62 -24.32 -7.21 35.16
C ILE A 62 -23.46 -6.13 35.84
N GLY A 63 -23.08 -6.32 37.11
CA GLY A 63 -22.22 -5.41 37.84
C GLY A 63 -20.83 -5.27 37.22
N VAL A 64 -20.19 -6.40 36.85
CA VAL A 64 -18.90 -6.41 36.15
C VAL A 64 -19.02 -5.76 34.77
N ASP A 65 -20.07 -6.08 34.02
CA ASP A 65 -20.37 -5.50 32.71
C ASP A 65 -20.52 -3.97 32.78
N CYS A 66 -21.24 -3.45 33.78
CA CYS A 66 -21.36 -2.02 34.06
C CYS A 66 -20.02 -1.38 34.43
N ALA A 67 -19.22 -2.05 35.28
CA ALA A 67 -17.92 -1.55 35.72
C ALA A 67 -16.86 -1.50 34.60
N ALA A 68 -16.96 -2.39 33.60
CA ALA A 68 -16.06 -2.42 32.46
C ALA A 68 -16.08 -1.13 31.63
N VAL A 69 -17.21 -0.40 31.61
CA VAL A 69 -17.37 0.86 30.85
C VAL A 69 -16.48 1.99 31.39
N PRO A 70 -16.63 2.46 32.65
CA PRO A 70 -15.79 3.54 33.18
C PRO A 70 -14.31 3.14 33.29
N LEU A 71 -14.00 1.88 33.60
CA LEU A 71 -12.62 1.38 33.61
C LEU A 71 -11.99 1.44 32.22
N GLY A 72 -12.71 1.00 31.19
CA GLY A 72 -12.24 1.09 29.81
C GLY A 72 -11.99 2.53 29.38
N LEU A 73 -12.90 3.45 29.71
CA LEU A 73 -12.74 4.87 29.43
C LEU A 73 -11.55 5.50 30.16
N ALA A 74 -11.33 5.15 31.43
CA ALA A 74 -10.18 5.62 32.21
C ALA A 74 -8.84 5.21 31.57
N VAL A 75 -8.72 3.96 31.10
CA VAL A 75 -7.53 3.48 30.38
C VAL A 75 -7.32 4.25 29.06
N LEU A 76 -8.40 4.50 28.31
CA LEU A 76 -8.33 5.26 27.06
C LEU A 76 -7.90 6.72 27.26
N GLN A 77 -8.26 7.34 28.39
CA GLN A 77 -7.79 8.67 28.75
C GLN A 77 -6.33 8.66 29.21
N ALA A 78 -5.93 7.70 30.04
CA ALA A 78 -4.57 7.63 30.58
C ALA A 78 -3.49 7.32 29.53
N LEU A 79 -3.86 6.62 28.44
CA LEU A 79 -2.91 6.12 27.46
C LEU A 79 -3.18 6.68 26.05
N PRO A 80 -2.89 7.95 25.70
CA PRO A 80 -3.20 8.53 24.38
C PRO A 80 -2.67 7.69 23.21
N PRO A 81 -3.34 7.68 22.04
CA PRO A 81 -2.96 6.81 20.92
C PRO A 81 -1.58 7.20 20.36
N ARG A 82 -0.77 6.20 20.02
CA ARG A 82 0.55 6.36 19.39
C ARG A 82 0.72 5.32 18.28
N ALA A 83 1.23 5.74 17.13
CA ALA A 83 1.39 4.88 15.96
C ALA A 83 2.51 3.84 16.17
N ASP A 84 3.59 4.25 16.84
CA ASP A 84 4.83 3.51 17.09
C ASP A 84 4.79 2.61 18.32
N ASP A 85 3.69 2.59 19.07
CA ASP A 85 3.51 1.80 20.30
C ASP A 85 2.34 0.81 20.15
N PRO A 86 2.56 -0.34 19.48
CA PRO A 86 1.51 -1.34 19.25
C PRO A 86 0.99 -1.97 20.54
N LEU A 87 1.82 -2.07 21.59
CA LEU A 87 1.42 -2.63 22.88
C LEU A 87 0.41 -1.71 23.58
N ARG A 88 0.70 -0.40 23.67
CA ARG A 88 -0.27 0.59 24.14
C ARG A 88 -1.54 0.56 23.29
N GLY A 89 -1.38 0.43 21.98
CA GLY A 89 -2.46 0.24 21.04
C GLY A 89 -3.36 -0.95 21.40
N ALA A 90 -2.76 -2.12 21.65
CA ALA A 90 -3.47 -3.33 22.05
C ALA A 90 -4.19 -3.16 23.40
N VAL A 91 -3.56 -2.52 24.39
CA VAL A 91 -4.19 -2.21 25.69
C VAL A 91 -5.39 -1.30 25.51
N ARG A 92 -5.29 -0.24 24.70
CA ARG A 92 -6.42 0.63 24.36
C ARG A 92 -7.55 -0.15 23.67
N GLN A 93 -7.22 -1.04 22.74
CA GLN A 93 -8.20 -1.88 22.05
C GLN A 93 -8.92 -2.81 23.03
N ALA A 94 -8.18 -3.46 23.92
CA ALA A 94 -8.75 -4.32 24.95
C ALA A 94 -9.68 -3.54 25.88
N ALA A 95 -9.27 -2.35 26.33
CA ALA A 95 -10.07 -1.48 27.19
C ALA A 95 -11.36 -1.00 26.52
N TRP A 96 -11.29 -0.55 25.26
CA TRP A 96 -12.47 -0.16 24.50
C TRP A 96 -13.44 -1.34 24.29
N ARG A 97 -12.89 -2.54 23.98
CA ARG A 97 -13.71 -3.75 23.79
C ARG A 97 -14.36 -4.20 25.08
N ALA A 98 -13.62 -4.24 26.18
CA ALA A 98 -14.18 -4.55 27.50
C ALA A 98 -15.35 -3.63 27.84
N GLY A 99 -15.18 -2.32 27.66
CA GLY A 99 -16.27 -1.36 27.87
C GLY A 99 -17.45 -1.54 26.91
N ALA A 100 -17.21 -1.74 25.61
CA ALA A 100 -18.28 -1.92 24.63
C ALA A 100 -19.05 -3.23 24.80
N THR A 101 -18.34 -4.32 25.11
CA THR A 101 -18.92 -5.64 25.42
C THR A 101 -19.68 -5.57 26.73
N GLY A 102 -19.10 -5.00 27.79
CA GLY A 102 -19.76 -4.81 29.08
C GLY A 102 -21.03 -3.96 28.96
N LEU A 103 -21.01 -2.85 28.22
CA LEU A 103 -22.23 -2.08 27.95
C LEU A 103 -23.31 -2.93 27.26
N SER A 104 -22.92 -3.74 26.28
CA SER A 104 -23.84 -4.62 25.55
C SER A 104 -24.41 -5.73 26.47
N GLY A 105 -23.56 -6.33 27.31
CA GLY A 105 -23.91 -7.35 28.30
C GLY A 105 -24.85 -6.81 29.37
N ALA A 106 -24.55 -5.63 29.93
CA ALA A 106 -25.40 -4.94 30.89
C ALA A 106 -26.78 -4.60 30.31
N LEU A 107 -26.84 -4.04 29.10
CA LEU A 107 -28.11 -3.74 28.42
C LEU A 107 -28.94 -5.00 28.17
N LEU A 108 -28.30 -6.09 27.71
CA LEU A 108 -28.96 -7.37 27.49
C LEU A 108 -29.45 -8.00 28.81
N GLY A 109 -28.63 -7.92 29.86
CA GLY A 109 -28.98 -8.37 31.21
C GLY A 109 -30.17 -7.60 31.78
N ALA A 110 -30.15 -6.27 31.67
CA ALA A 110 -31.25 -5.41 32.09
C ALA A 110 -32.54 -5.69 31.31
N ALA A 111 -32.45 -5.84 29.98
CA ALA A 111 -33.59 -6.20 29.15
C ALA A 111 -34.19 -7.55 29.56
N ARG A 112 -33.37 -8.57 29.84
CA ARG A 112 -33.81 -9.88 30.32
C ARG A 112 -34.46 -9.82 31.70
N LEU A 113 -33.94 -9.00 32.61
CA LEU A 113 -34.56 -8.77 33.92
C LEU A 113 -35.92 -8.09 33.77
N GLY A 114 -36.00 -7.06 32.93
CA GLY A 114 -37.23 -6.34 32.64
C GLY A 114 -38.30 -7.24 32.02
N THR A 115 -37.93 -8.10 31.06
CA THR A 115 -38.92 -9.01 30.45
C THR A 115 -39.34 -10.14 31.36
N ARG A 116 -38.48 -10.65 32.24
CA ARG A 116 -38.89 -11.59 33.30
C ARG A 116 -39.85 -10.94 34.29
N ALA A 117 -39.53 -9.74 34.77
CA ALA A 117 -40.42 -9.01 35.69
C ALA A 117 -41.79 -8.70 35.05
N LEU A 118 -41.80 -8.39 33.76
CA LEU A 118 -43.05 -8.15 33.01
C LEU A 118 -43.84 -9.43 32.75
N ASP A 119 -43.15 -10.54 32.43
CA ASP A 119 -43.74 -11.86 32.27
C ASP A 119 -44.42 -12.34 33.56
N ASP A 120 -43.72 -12.19 34.69
CA ASP A 120 -44.21 -12.51 36.03
C ASP A 120 -45.44 -11.66 36.39
N ARG A 121 -45.40 -10.35 36.09
CA ARG A 121 -46.50 -9.41 36.36
C ARG A 121 -47.73 -9.65 35.48
N MET A 122 -47.53 -10.13 34.26
CA MET A 122 -48.60 -10.45 33.31
C MET A 122 -49.04 -11.92 33.37
N HIS A 123 -48.48 -12.71 34.30
CA HIS A 123 -48.77 -14.14 34.46
C HIS A 123 -48.60 -14.95 33.16
N LEU A 124 -47.60 -14.62 32.34
CA LEU A 124 -47.40 -15.20 31.01
C LEU A 124 -46.64 -16.55 31.03
N GLY A 125 -46.26 -17.04 32.21
CA GLY A 125 -45.71 -18.39 32.40
C GLY A 125 -44.37 -18.63 31.69
N GLY A 126 -43.55 -17.59 31.56
CA GLY A 126 -42.23 -17.60 30.92
C GLY A 126 -42.24 -17.40 29.40
N ARG A 127 -43.41 -17.25 28.77
CA ARG A 127 -43.53 -17.16 27.30
C ARG A 127 -42.88 -15.90 26.74
N LEU A 128 -42.94 -14.78 27.44
CA LEU A 128 -42.33 -13.51 27.06
C LEU A 128 -40.81 -13.53 27.34
N ALA A 129 -40.40 -14.14 28.45
CA ALA A 129 -39.00 -14.29 28.82
C ALA A 129 -38.22 -15.28 27.92
N ALA A 130 -38.92 -16.18 27.21
CA ALA A 130 -38.35 -17.11 26.24
C ALA A 130 -37.99 -16.47 24.89
N VAL A 131 -38.45 -15.23 24.62
CA VAL A 131 -38.16 -14.53 23.36
C VAL A 131 -36.70 -14.07 23.34
N PRO A 132 -35.91 -14.41 22.30
CA PRO A 132 -34.51 -14.02 22.21
C PRO A 132 -34.36 -12.54 21.83
N LEU A 133 -34.51 -11.64 22.81
CA LEU A 133 -34.51 -10.18 22.63
C LEU A 133 -33.19 -9.60 22.08
N ALA A 134 -32.09 -10.34 22.20
CA ALA A 134 -30.78 -9.90 21.72
C ALA A 134 -30.79 -9.56 20.21
N VAL A 135 -31.54 -10.33 19.42
CA VAL A 135 -31.63 -10.17 17.97
C VAL A 135 -32.42 -8.91 17.58
N PRO A 136 -33.69 -8.71 18.00
CA PRO A 136 -34.46 -7.52 17.63
C PRO A 136 -33.88 -6.23 18.20
N VAL A 137 -33.35 -6.23 19.44
CA VAL A 137 -32.71 -5.04 20.03
C VAL A 137 -31.42 -4.68 19.28
N GLY A 138 -30.60 -5.68 18.96
CA GLY A 138 -29.40 -5.48 18.15
C GLY A 138 -29.70 -4.96 16.75
N LEU A 139 -30.75 -5.48 16.10
CA LEU A 139 -31.21 -5.02 14.79
C LEU A 139 -31.75 -3.58 14.83
N ALA A 140 -32.57 -3.23 15.83
CA ALA A 140 -33.10 -1.88 15.98
C ALA A 140 -32.00 -0.84 16.23
N ALA A 141 -31.05 -1.14 17.12
CA ALA A 141 -29.90 -0.27 17.39
C ALA A 141 -29.01 -0.11 16.15
N SER A 142 -28.82 -1.19 15.38
CA SER A 142 -28.08 -1.14 14.11
C SER A 142 -28.79 -0.28 13.06
N TYR A 143 -30.10 -0.46 12.89
CA TYR A 143 -30.92 0.28 11.92
C TYR A 143 -30.93 1.79 12.22
N VAL A 144 -31.15 2.18 13.47
CA VAL A 144 -31.12 3.59 13.89
C VAL A 144 -29.72 4.17 13.67
N GLY A 145 -28.68 3.42 14.04
CA GLY A 145 -27.29 3.83 13.83
C GLY A 145 -26.94 4.02 12.35
N ASP A 146 -27.52 3.25 11.44
CA ASP A 146 -27.29 3.33 10.00
C ASP A 146 -28.06 4.48 9.33
N ARG A 147 -29.32 4.70 9.72
CA ARG A 147 -30.17 5.82 9.27
C ARG A 147 -29.64 7.19 9.67
N LEU A 148 -28.99 7.29 10.83
CA LEU A 148 -28.35 8.54 11.27
C LEU A 148 -27.08 8.86 10.47
N ARG A 149 -26.46 7.86 9.82
CA ARG A 149 -25.17 7.99 9.12
C ARG A 149 -25.30 8.23 7.62
N THR A 150 -26.41 7.83 7.02
CA THR A 150 -26.66 7.89 5.56
C THR A 150 -27.18 9.23 5.04
N ARG A 151 -27.43 10.21 5.93
CA ARG A 151 -27.75 11.59 5.52
C ARG A 151 -26.45 12.33 5.13
N GLY A 152 -25.98 12.17 3.90
CA GLY A 152 -24.96 13.08 3.36
C GLY A 152 -24.14 12.69 2.12
N ASP A 153 -24.20 11.45 1.63
CA ASP A 153 -23.23 11.00 0.61
C ASP A 153 -23.76 11.09 -0.83
N ALA A 154 -23.54 12.24 -1.48
CA ALA A 154 -23.68 12.44 -2.93
C ALA A 154 -22.37 13.02 -3.53
N GLY A 155 -21.22 12.41 -3.19
CA GLY A 155 -19.89 12.81 -3.69
C GLY A 155 -19.33 11.88 -4.78
N PRO A 156 -18.11 12.13 -5.27
CA PRO A 156 -17.41 11.37 -6.33
C PRO A 156 -17.42 9.85 -6.10
N TRP A 157 -17.34 9.45 -4.84
CA TRP A 157 -17.33 8.06 -4.36
C TRP A 157 -18.66 7.31 -4.51
N GLY A 158 -19.74 8.02 -4.84
CA GLY A 158 -21.10 7.47 -4.96
C GLY A 158 -21.48 6.96 -6.36
N ARG A 159 -20.63 7.14 -7.38
CA ARG A 159 -20.95 6.78 -8.78
C ARG A 159 -20.49 5.38 -9.21
N ALA A 160 -19.66 4.70 -8.43
CA ALA A 160 -19.25 3.32 -8.74
C ALA A 160 -20.20 2.31 -8.09
N GLY A 161 -20.66 1.34 -8.88
CA GLY A 161 -21.74 0.40 -8.55
C GLY A 161 -21.70 -0.10 -7.10
N VAL A 162 -22.74 0.24 -6.34
CA VAL A 162 -22.91 -0.25 -4.97
C VAL A 162 -23.03 -1.77 -5.04
N PRO A 163 -22.11 -2.54 -4.43
CA PRO A 163 -22.16 -4.00 -4.51
C PRO A 163 -23.48 -4.50 -3.92
N SER A 164 -24.07 -5.52 -4.55
CA SER A 164 -25.31 -6.14 -4.06
C SER A 164 -25.14 -6.55 -2.60
N ALA A 165 -25.92 -5.95 -1.71
CA ALA A 165 -25.86 -6.22 -0.28
C ALA A 165 -26.14 -7.71 -0.01
N LEU A 166 -27.13 -8.29 -0.71
CA LEU A 166 -27.50 -9.70 -0.59
C LEU A 166 -26.35 -10.63 -1.00
N SER A 167 -25.75 -10.39 -2.17
CA SER A 167 -24.65 -11.23 -2.67
C SER A 167 -23.40 -11.10 -1.80
N SER A 168 -23.11 -9.89 -1.32
CA SER A 168 -22.01 -9.63 -0.39
C SER A 168 -22.21 -10.32 0.95
N LEU A 169 -23.45 -10.33 1.47
CA LEU A 169 -23.82 -11.08 2.67
C LEU A 169 -23.67 -12.59 2.49
N ALA A 170 -24.06 -13.13 1.33
CA ALA A 170 -23.88 -14.55 1.02
C ALA A 170 -22.39 -14.95 1.01
N VAL A 171 -21.52 -14.15 0.38
CA VAL A 171 -20.05 -14.37 0.44
C VAL A 171 -19.54 -14.27 1.87
N ALA A 172 -19.99 -13.27 2.64
CA ALA A 172 -19.58 -13.10 4.04
C ALA A 172 -19.99 -14.30 4.90
N LEU A 173 -21.21 -14.83 4.72
CA LEU A 173 -21.68 -16.05 5.38
C LEU A 173 -20.81 -17.25 5.00
N GLY A 174 -20.45 -17.39 3.72
CA GLY A 174 -19.52 -18.43 3.26
C GLY A 174 -18.15 -18.35 3.93
N ILE A 175 -17.58 -17.16 4.07
CA ILE A 175 -16.29 -16.94 4.76
C ILE A 175 -16.40 -17.28 6.24
N VAL A 176 -17.46 -16.84 6.92
CA VAL A 176 -17.69 -17.15 8.33
C VAL A 176 -17.88 -18.65 8.54
N ALA A 177 -18.67 -19.30 7.69
CA ALA A 177 -18.87 -20.75 7.72
C ALA A 177 -17.57 -21.51 7.47
N GLY A 178 -16.79 -21.10 6.46
CA GLY A 178 -15.48 -21.70 6.16
C GLY A 178 -14.48 -21.53 7.30
N SER A 179 -14.41 -20.33 7.90
CA SER A 179 -13.54 -20.05 9.05
C SER A 179 -13.96 -20.86 10.28
N SER A 180 -15.26 -20.99 10.52
CA SER A 180 -15.81 -21.81 11.61
C SER A 180 -15.53 -23.30 11.38
N GLY A 181 -15.64 -23.77 10.14
CA GLY A 181 -15.27 -25.14 9.75
C GLY A 181 -13.78 -25.41 9.94
N ALA A 182 -12.91 -24.46 9.60
CA ALA A 182 -11.48 -24.55 9.84
C ALA A 182 -11.15 -24.59 11.35
N ALA A 183 -11.78 -23.74 12.16
CA ALA A 183 -11.62 -23.76 13.61
C ALA A 183 -12.13 -25.07 14.23
N TYR A 184 -13.25 -25.61 13.73
CA TYR A 184 -13.75 -26.92 14.16
C TYR A 184 -12.77 -28.03 13.78
N GLY A 185 -12.24 -28.00 12.54
CA GLY A 185 -11.21 -28.95 12.10
C GLY A 185 -9.94 -28.88 12.94
N GLU A 186 -9.46 -27.68 13.25
CA GLU A 186 -8.33 -27.43 14.15
C GLU A 186 -8.57 -28.03 15.52
N ARG A 187 -9.75 -27.82 16.10
CA ARG A 187 -10.15 -28.43 17.38
C ARG A 187 -10.16 -29.96 17.33
N VAL A 188 -10.70 -30.56 16.27
CA VAL A 188 -10.71 -32.01 16.08
C VAL A 188 -9.29 -32.56 15.97
N LEU A 189 -8.42 -31.90 15.19
CA LEU A 189 -7.01 -32.30 15.05
C LEU A 189 -6.25 -32.16 16.37
N THR A 190 -6.48 -31.07 17.12
CA THR A 190 -5.92 -30.87 18.45
C THR A 190 -6.39 -31.96 19.42
N ASP A 191 -7.68 -32.29 19.44
CA ASP A 191 -8.22 -33.37 20.30
C ASP A 191 -7.64 -34.74 19.92
N LEU A 192 -7.44 -35.04 18.62
CA LEU A 192 -6.76 -36.25 18.16
C LEU A 192 -5.29 -36.28 18.57
N ALA A 193 -4.57 -35.17 18.43
CA ALA A 193 -3.18 -35.04 18.84
C ALA A 193 -3.02 -35.21 20.36
N VAL A 194 -3.92 -34.63 21.17
CA VAL A 194 -3.93 -34.83 22.63
C VAL A 194 -4.15 -36.29 22.98
N ARG A 195 -5.09 -36.98 22.33
CA ARG A 195 -5.31 -38.43 22.55
C ARG A 195 -4.07 -39.25 22.22
N GLY A 196 -3.41 -38.96 21.10
CA GLY A 196 -2.17 -39.64 20.71
C GLY A 196 -1.02 -39.38 21.68
N LEU A 197 -0.81 -38.13 22.08
CA LEU A 197 0.23 -37.75 23.05
C LEU A 197 -0.01 -38.37 24.41
N THR A 198 -1.26 -38.38 24.90
CA THR A 198 -1.61 -39.01 26.19
C THR A 198 -1.43 -40.53 26.14
N ALA A 199 -1.59 -41.17 24.97
CA ALA A 199 -1.34 -42.60 24.81
C ALA A 199 0.16 -42.95 24.75
N ALA A 200 1.01 -42.02 24.33
CA ALA A 200 2.45 -42.25 24.13
C ALA A 200 3.35 -41.69 25.24
N LEU A 201 2.89 -40.67 25.98
CA LEU A 201 3.69 -39.93 26.95
C LEU A 201 2.93 -39.75 28.29
N PRO A 202 3.62 -39.82 29.43
CA PRO A 202 3.00 -39.61 30.74
C PRO A 202 2.65 -38.14 30.96
N GLY A 203 1.38 -37.85 31.28
CA GLY A 203 0.91 -36.52 31.65
C GLY A 203 -0.60 -36.34 31.46
N PRO A 204 -1.25 -35.41 32.18
CA PRO A 204 -2.69 -35.19 32.05
C PRO A 204 -3.04 -34.50 30.71
N PRO A 205 -4.24 -34.73 30.15
CA PRO A 205 -4.68 -34.11 28.89
C PRO A 205 -4.65 -32.57 28.92
N GLU A 206 -4.81 -31.95 30.10
CA GLU A 206 -4.73 -30.48 30.24
C GLU A 206 -3.33 -29.93 29.94
N LEU A 207 -2.27 -30.72 30.18
CA LEU A 207 -0.89 -30.36 29.87
C LEU A 207 -0.63 -30.43 28.35
N TRP A 208 -1.15 -31.46 27.69
CA TRP A 208 -0.88 -31.73 26.28
C TRP A 208 -1.69 -30.86 25.32
N ARG A 209 -2.87 -30.38 25.73
CA ARG A 209 -3.74 -29.53 24.90
C ARG A 209 -3.07 -28.26 24.38
N PRO A 210 -2.42 -27.40 25.21
CA PRO A 210 -1.71 -26.24 24.70
C PRO A 210 -0.51 -26.61 23.81
N ALA A 211 0.21 -27.69 24.13
CA ALA A 211 1.33 -28.16 23.31
C ALA A 211 0.88 -28.66 21.93
N ALA A 212 -0.22 -29.42 21.87
CA ALA A 212 -0.83 -29.88 20.63
C ALA A 212 -1.31 -28.70 19.76
N HIS A 213 -1.95 -27.71 20.38
CA HIS A 213 -2.40 -26.50 19.69
C HIS A 213 -1.21 -25.70 19.13
N ALA A 214 -0.17 -25.48 19.93
CA ALA A 214 1.05 -24.80 19.49
C ALA A 214 1.75 -25.56 18.35
N GLY A 215 1.85 -26.89 18.45
CA GLY A 215 2.44 -27.74 17.40
C GLY A 215 1.66 -27.71 16.10
N LEU A 216 0.32 -27.75 16.17
CA LEU A 216 -0.55 -27.67 15.01
C LEU A 216 -0.45 -26.30 14.31
N LEU A 217 -0.47 -25.21 15.09
CA LEU A 217 -0.27 -23.86 14.56
C LEU A 217 1.12 -23.68 13.92
N ALA A 218 2.16 -24.23 14.54
CA ALA A 218 3.51 -24.24 13.98
C ALA A 218 3.56 -25.03 12.66
N GLY A 219 2.94 -26.22 12.62
CA GLY A 219 2.85 -27.04 11.41
C GLY A 219 2.09 -26.35 10.28
N LEU A 220 0.95 -25.72 10.58
CA LEU A 220 0.19 -24.90 9.63
C LEU A 220 1.03 -23.71 9.15
N GLY A 221 1.75 -23.03 10.05
CA GLY A 221 2.66 -21.94 9.71
C GLY A 221 3.77 -22.37 8.76
N LEU A 222 4.44 -23.50 9.04
CA LEU A 222 5.49 -24.07 8.19
C LEU A 222 4.94 -24.54 6.83
N GLY A 223 3.76 -25.17 6.83
CA GLY A 223 3.07 -25.60 5.61
C GLY A 223 2.71 -24.41 4.71
N ALA A 224 2.10 -23.38 5.29
CA ALA A 224 1.76 -22.14 4.61
C ALA A 224 3.02 -21.44 4.07
N SER A 225 4.08 -21.34 4.89
CA SER A 225 5.37 -20.78 4.48
C SER A 225 5.98 -21.55 3.30
N SER A 226 5.92 -22.88 3.33
CA SER A 226 6.46 -23.74 2.26
C SER A 226 5.66 -23.64 0.97
N VAL A 227 4.32 -23.54 1.05
CA VAL A 227 3.46 -23.27 -0.11
C VAL A 227 3.75 -21.87 -0.66
N TRP A 228 3.91 -20.89 0.22
CA TRP A 228 4.26 -19.52 -0.13
C TRP A 228 5.59 -19.42 -0.88
N HIS A 229 6.66 -20.00 -0.34
CA HIS A 229 7.97 -20.02 -1.01
C HIS A 229 7.91 -20.66 -2.41
N ARG A 230 7.19 -21.79 -2.55
CA ARG A 230 6.99 -22.43 -3.86
C ARG A 230 6.19 -21.56 -4.83
N ALA A 231 5.14 -20.90 -4.34
CA ALA A 231 4.37 -19.96 -5.15
C ALA A 231 5.24 -18.77 -5.60
N MET A 232 6.08 -18.22 -4.71
CA MET A 232 6.98 -17.12 -5.01
C MET A 232 8.00 -17.51 -6.09
N HIS A 233 8.67 -18.66 -5.96
CA HIS A 233 9.61 -19.12 -6.98
C HIS A 233 8.96 -19.32 -8.35
N ARG A 234 7.70 -19.79 -8.40
CA ARG A 234 6.96 -19.90 -9.68
C ARG A 234 6.64 -18.54 -10.29
N ILE A 235 6.30 -17.54 -9.48
CA ILE A 235 6.03 -16.17 -9.96
C ILE A 235 7.34 -15.52 -10.46
N GLU A 236 8.44 -15.68 -9.72
CA GLU A 236 9.78 -15.21 -10.12
C GLU A 236 10.24 -15.84 -11.45
N ALA A 237 9.95 -17.13 -11.66
CA ALA A 237 10.29 -17.83 -12.90
C ALA A 237 9.39 -17.46 -14.10
N ARG A 238 8.17 -16.98 -13.86
CA ARG A 238 7.25 -16.51 -14.92
C ARG A 238 7.50 -15.06 -15.31
N THR A 239 7.99 -14.23 -14.41
CA THR A 239 8.34 -12.83 -14.67
C THR A 239 9.66 -12.69 -15.44
N SER A 240 10.48 -13.76 -15.51
CA SER A 240 11.66 -13.82 -16.37
C SER A 240 11.39 -14.24 -17.81
N VAL A 241 10.13 -14.54 -18.19
CA VAL A 241 9.79 -14.92 -19.56
C VAL A 241 10.15 -13.78 -20.51
N ASP A 242 10.82 -14.14 -21.62
CA ASP A 242 11.17 -13.21 -22.68
C ASP A 242 9.92 -12.44 -23.12
N VAL A 243 10.05 -11.12 -23.25
CA VAL A 243 9.04 -10.35 -23.97
C VAL A 243 9.31 -10.59 -25.45
N PRO A 244 8.46 -11.32 -26.18
CA PRO A 244 8.70 -11.65 -27.59
C PRO A 244 8.46 -10.44 -28.51
N VAL A 245 8.52 -9.21 -27.98
CA VAL A 245 8.25 -7.99 -28.74
C VAL A 245 9.37 -7.69 -29.73
N ILE A 246 10.62 -8.08 -29.40
CA ILE A 246 11.76 -7.99 -30.31
C ILE A 246 12.64 -9.23 -30.11
N GLU A 247 12.99 -9.90 -31.22
CA GLU A 247 13.94 -11.01 -31.22
C GLU A 247 15.30 -10.56 -30.67
N PRO A 248 16.06 -11.41 -29.96
CA PRO A 248 17.30 -11.02 -29.28
C PRO A 248 18.32 -10.28 -30.17
N ASP A 249 18.39 -10.61 -31.46
CA ASP A 249 19.32 -10.02 -32.43
C ASP A 249 18.81 -8.71 -33.06
N GLU A 250 17.51 -8.43 -32.95
CA GLU A 250 16.91 -7.20 -33.48
C GLU A 250 17.05 -6.00 -32.53
N ALA A 251 17.35 -6.23 -31.24
CA ALA A 251 17.56 -5.15 -30.27
C ALA A 251 18.68 -4.19 -30.71
N GLN A 252 19.72 -4.71 -31.37
CA GLN A 252 20.82 -3.92 -31.92
C GLN A 252 20.38 -2.96 -33.03
N ARG A 253 19.28 -3.24 -33.74
CA ARG A 253 18.74 -2.39 -34.81
C ARG A 253 17.90 -1.24 -34.25
N TRP A 254 17.12 -1.51 -33.21
CA TRP A 254 16.10 -0.58 -32.71
C TRP A 254 16.58 0.32 -31.57
N LEU A 255 17.56 -0.15 -30.78
CA LEU A 255 18.08 0.59 -29.64
C LEU A 255 19.24 1.53 -30.03
N PRO A 256 19.24 2.80 -29.55
CA PRO A 256 20.40 3.67 -29.66
C PRO A 256 21.62 3.12 -28.91
N THR A 257 22.83 3.54 -29.30
CA THR A 257 24.10 3.20 -28.61
C THR A 257 24.15 3.68 -27.16
N THR A 258 23.30 4.65 -26.79
CA THR A 258 23.19 5.24 -25.44
C THR A 258 22.26 4.48 -24.49
N VAL A 259 21.73 3.33 -24.90
CA VAL A 259 20.76 2.53 -24.14
C VAL A 259 21.31 1.14 -23.83
N SER A 260 21.12 0.67 -22.59
CA SER A 260 21.55 -0.68 -22.19
C SER A 260 20.88 -1.78 -23.01
N GLY A 261 21.64 -2.81 -23.37
CA GLY A 261 21.24 -3.86 -24.30
C GLY A 261 21.26 -3.46 -25.77
N GLY A 262 21.59 -2.20 -26.09
CA GLY A 262 21.81 -1.73 -27.46
C GLY A 262 23.24 -1.99 -27.96
N PRO A 263 23.60 -1.50 -29.16
CA PRO A 263 24.91 -1.71 -29.76
C PRO A 263 26.07 -1.24 -28.86
N GLY A 264 27.02 -2.13 -28.62
CA GLY A 264 28.19 -1.87 -27.77
C GLY A 264 27.92 -1.85 -26.26
N SER A 265 26.71 -2.19 -25.80
CA SER A 265 26.39 -2.23 -24.37
C SER A 265 27.19 -3.32 -23.64
N LEU A 266 27.66 -3.00 -22.44
CA LEU A 266 28.27 -3.98 -21.53
C LEU A 266 27.21 -4.86 -20.83
N VAL A 267 25.94 -4.44 -20.88
CA VAL A 267 24.81 -5.16 -20.32
C VAL A 267 24.22 -6.07 -21.39
N SER A 268 24.19 -7.37 -21.10
CA SER A 268 23.57 -8.35 -21.99
C SER A 268 22.05 -8.19 -22.04
N TRP A 269 21.48 -8.18 -23.25
CA TRP A 269 20.02 -8.15 -23.46
C TRP A 269 19.32 -9.30 -22.73
N ALA A 270 19.90 -10.50 -22.79
CA ALA A 270 19.40 -11.69 -22.12
C ALA A 270 19.25 -11.48 -20.61
N GLY A 271 20.29 -10.93 -19.96
CA GLY A 271 20.32 -10.77 -18.51
C GLY A 271 19.53 -9.59 -17.93
N MET A 272 18.92 -8.75 -18.78
CA MET A 272 18.11 -7.59 -18.33
C MET A 272 16.76 -8.00 -17.74
N GLY A 273 16.28 -9.20 -18.05
CA GLY A 273 14.92 -9.66 -17.72
C GLY A 273 13.84 -8.84 -18.45
N ARG A 274 12.58 -9.22 -18.24
CA ARG A 274 11.41 -8.61 -18.90
C ARG A 274 11.35 -7.09 -18.73
N ASP A 275 11.29 -6.61 -17.48
CA ASP A 275 11.08 -5.19 -17.21
C ASP A 275 12.28 -4.32 -17.61
N GLY A 276 13.51 -4.87 -17.55
CA GLY A 276 14.70 -4.18 -18.05
C GLY A 276 14.66 -3.95 -19.57
N ARG A 277 14.26 -4.98 -20.33
CA ARG A 277 14.08 -4.85 -21.79
C ARG A 277 12.96 -3.88 -22.13
N LEU A 278 11.82 -3.96 -21.44
CA LEU A 278 10.71 -3.02 -21.59
C LEU A 278 11.12 -1.57 -21.30
N HIS A 279 11.97 -1.38 -20.29
CA HIS A 279 12.55 -0.09 -20.00
C HIS A 279 13.36 0.39 -21.20
N SER A 280 14.37 -0.36 -21.68
CA SER A 280 15.19 0.05 -22.84
C SER A 280 14.37 0.36 -24.10
N LEU A 281 13.32 -0.40 -24.39
CA LEU A 281 12.42 -0.16 -25.54
C LEU A 281 11.60 1.11 -25.41
N ALA A 282 11.38 1.61 -24.19
CA ALA A 282 10.60 2.81 -23.96
C ALA A 282 11.36 4.12 -24.21
N THR A 283 12.65 4.07 -24.60
CA THR A 283 13.43 5.26 -24.92
C THR A 283 12.76 6.12 -26.00
N VAL A 284 12.90 7.44 -25.88
CA VAL A 284 12.48 8.42 -26.88
C VAL A 284 13.63 8.63 -27.86
N ARG A 285 13.32 8.69 -29.16
CA ARG A 285 14.30 8.98 -30.21
C ARG A 285 14.57 10.49 -30.27
N PRO A 286 15.82 10.93 -30.46
CA PRO A 286 16.10 12.36 -30.57
C PRO A 286 15.50 12.98 -31.84
N ARG A 287 15.48 12.21 -32.94
CA ARG A 287 15.09 12.67 -34.28
C ARG A 287 14.11 11.70 -34.94
N PRO A 288 13.32 12.16 -35.93
CA PRO A 288 12.44 11.30 -36.72
C PRO A 288 13.21 10.14 -37.37
N LEU A 289 12.56 8.98 -37.51
CA LEU A 289 13.13 7.88 -38.30
C LEU A 289 13.06 8.23 -39.79
N PRO A 290 14.14 7.96 -40.58
CA PRO A 290 14.12 8.19 -42.03
C PRO A 290 13.00 7.44 -42.74
N THR A 291 12.69 6.23 -42.26
CA THR A 291 11.60 5.39 -42.75
C THR A 291 10.81 4.86 -41.55
N ARG A 292 9.51 5.09 -41.55
CA ARG A 292 8.58 4.66 -40.49
C ARG A 292 7.38 3.98 -41.17
N PRO A 293 6.83 2.91 -40.58
CA PRO A 293 5.61 2.28 -41.10
C PRO A 293 4.47 3.29 -41.27
N GLU A 294 3.64 3.10 -42.29
CA GLU A 294 2.47 3.92 -42.53
C GLU A 294 1.50 3.89 -41.33
N GLY A 295 0.94 5.05 -40.97
CA GLY A 295 0.00 5.18 -39.85
C GLY A 295 0.61 5.19 -38.45
N VAL A 296 1.91 4.90 -38.27
CA VAL A 296 2.59 5.08 -36.97
C VAL A 296 2.93 6.56 -36.81
N PRO A 297 2.58 7.26 -35.71
CA PRO A 297 2.95 8.66 -35.51
C PRO A 297 4.45 8.82 -35.16
N ASP A 298 5.02 10.00 -35.41
CA ASP A 298 6.41 10.28 -35.04
C ASP A 298 6.39 10.94 -33.67
N LEU A 299 7.08 10.31 -32.74
CA LEU A 299 7.10 10.67 -31.33
C LEU A 299 8.53 11.04 -30.90
N SER A 300 9.38 11.42 -31.86
CA SER A 300 10.73 11.91 -31.59
C SER A 300 10.73 13.22 -30.79
N ILE A 301 11.84 13.52 -30.11
CA ILE A 301 12.01 14.76 -29.34
C ILE A 301 11.81 15.97 -30.26
N GLU A 302 12.45 15.98 -31.43
CA GLU A 302 12.31 17.06 -32.42
C GLU A 302 10.86 17.35 -32.80
N THR A 303 10.09 16.31 -33.09
CA THR A 303 8.69 16.45 -33.51
C THR A 303 7.79 16.91 -32.38
N VAL A 304 7.94 16.34 -31.18
CA VAL A 304 7.08 16.65 -30.03
C VAL A 304 7.40 18.03 -29.44
N MET A 305 8.69 18.38 -29.38
CA MET A 305 9.14 19.62 -28.75
C MET A 305 9.20 20.80 -29.72
N GLY A 306 9.10 20.55 -31.02
CA GLY A 306 9.21 21.57 -32.07
C GLY A 306 10.58 22.24 -32.13
N THR A 307 11.61 21.62 -31.55
CA THR A 307 12.98 22.14 -31.47
C THR A 307 13.99 20.99 -31.52
N PRO A 308 15.20 21.18 -32.06
CA PRO A 308 16.25 20.17 -32.07
C PRO A 308 16.51 19.53 -30.70
N ALA A 309 16.67 18.20 -30.69
CA ALA A 309 17.18 17.51 -29.51
C ALA A 309 18.63 17.96 -29.22
N VAL A 310 18.96 18.17 -27.95
CA VAL A 310 20.32 18.51 -27.51
C VAL A 310 21.22 17.28 -27.56
N ALA A 311 20.68 16.11 -27.23
CA ALA A 311 21.41 14.86 -27.25
C ALA A 311 20.48 13.66 -27.46
N ALA A 312 21.07 12.49 -27.74
CA ALA A 312 20.38 11.22 -27.58
C ALA A 312 20.27 10.91 -26.08
N PRO A 313 19.06 10.58 -25.56
CA PRO A 313 18.88 10.19 -24.18
C PRO A 313 19.79 9.03 -23.78
N VAL A 314 20.32 9.06 -22.56
CA VAL A 314 21.06 7.96 -21.96
C VAL A 314 20.14 7.20 -21.03
N GLN A 315 20.12 5.87 -21.15
CA GLN A 315 19.23 5.03 -20.37
C GLN A 315 19.93 3.72 -19.99
N VAL A 316 20.41 3.67 -18.75
CA VAL A 316 21.18 2.56 -18.20
C VAL A 316 20.30 1.68 -17.31
N TYR A 317 20.27 0.39 -17.58
CA TYR A 317 19.56 -0.58 -16.76
C TYR A 317 20.38 -1.86 -16.62
N VAL A 318 20.65 -2.27 -15.37
CA VAL A 318 21.35 -3.53 -15.08
C VAL A 318 20.38 -4.51 -14.43
N GLY A 319 20.09 -5.59 -15.15
CA GLY A 319 19.24 -6.69 -14.65
C GLY A 319 19.99 -7.62 -13.70
N LEU A 320 19.23 -8.45 -12.98
CA LEU A 320 19.77 -9.37 -11.96
C LEU A 320 20.79 -10.38 -12.51
N ASP A 321 20.62 -10.85 -13.75
CA ASP A 321 21.44 -11.91 -14.34
C ASP A 321 22.70 -11.39 -15.05
N ASN A 322 22.93 -10.07 -15.05
CA ASN A 322 24.11 -9.49 -15.68
C ASN A 322 25.37 -9.58 -14.81
N ALA A 323 25.24 -9.73 -13.49
CA ALA A 323 26.35 -10.04 -12.61
C ALA A 323 25.86 -10.66 -11.29
N PRO A 324 26.63 -11.56 -10.66
CA PRO A 324 26.15 -12.35 -9.54
C PRO A 324 25.97 -11.52 -8.25
N SER A 325 26.86 -10.57 -7.96
CA SER A 325 26.77 -9.74 -6.75
C SER A 325 26.22 -8.32 -6.99
N PRO A 326 25.62 -7.68 -5.97
CA PRO A 326 25.24 -6.26 -6.07
C PRO A 326 26.41 -5.34 -6.40
N ARG A 327 27.62 -5.63 -5.93
CA ARG A 327 28.81 -4.82 -6.21
C ARG A 327 29.21 -4.89 -7.68
N GLU A 328 29.29 -6.08 -8.25
CA GLU A 328 29.63 -6.25 -9.67
C GLU A 328 28.55 -5.64 -10.57
N ARG A 329 27.26 -5.72 -10.19
CA ARG A 329 26.18 -5.02 -10.93
C ARG A 329 26.32 -3.51 -10.85
N VAL A 330 26.78 -2.97 -9.73
CA VAL A 330 27.07 -1.53 -9.60
C VAL A 330 28.28 -1.14 -10.45
N ASP A 331 29.36 -1.91 -10.43
CA ASP A 331 30.54 -1.61 -11.26
C ASP A 331 30.19 -1.69 -12.76
N LEU A 332 29.37 -2.67 -13.17
CA LEU A 332 28.82 -2.74 -14.52
C LEU A 332 27.96 -1.50 -14.87
N ALA A 333 27.11 -1.05 -13.94
CA ALA A 333 26.29 0.15 -14.15
C ALA A 333 27.15 1.41 -14.30
N ILE A 334 28.22 1.56 -13.51
CA ILE A 334 29.14 2.69 -13.62
C ILE A 334 29.88 2.64 -14.97
N ALA A 335 30.40 1.48 -15.38
CA ALA A 335 31.07 1.33 -16.67
C ALA A 335 30.13 1.65 -17.85
N GLU A 336 28.87 1.22 -17.77
CA GLU A 336 27.86 1.53 -18.79
C GLU A 336 27.49 3.02 -18.80
N LEU A 337 27.43 3.68 -17.64
CA LEU A 337 27.25 5.14 -17.54
C LEU A 337 28.40 5.91 -18.18
N GLU A 338 29.64 5.46 -18.00
CA GLU A 338 30.81 6.06 -18.66
C GLU A 338 30.76 5.88 -20.17
N ARG A 339 30.50 4.64 -20.63
CA ARG A 339 30.42 4.29 -22.06
C ARG A 339 29.40 5.15 -22.80
N THR A 340 28.27 5.44 -22.16
CA THR A 340 27.15 6.17 -22.77
C THR A 340 27.27 7.70 -22.66
N GLY A 341 28.31 8.22 -22.00
CA GLY A 341 28.47 9.65 -21.74
C GLY A 341 27.44 10.21 -20.75
N ALA A 342 26.95 9.38 -19.84
CA ALA A 342 25.93 9.78 -18.87
C ALA A 342 26.37 10.95 -17.99
N PHE A 343 27.63 10.96 -17.60
CA PHE A 343 28.23 12.01 -16.76
C PHE A 343 28.47 13.33 -17.51
N ASP A 344 28.24 13.38 -18.83
CA ASP A 344 28.28 14.60 -19.63
C ASP A 344 26.90 15.24 -19.79
N ARG A 345 25.83 14.62 -19.28
CA ARG A 345 24.47 15.19 -19.36
C ARG A 345 24.29 16.35 -18.38
N SER A 346 23.31 17.22 -18.60
CA SER A 346 22.93 18.22 -17.59
C SER A 346 22.17 17.61 -16.42
N LEU A 347 21.46 16.50 -16.63
CA LEU A 347 20.68 15.81 -15.62
C LEU A 347 21.03 14.31 -15.53
N LEU A 348 21.34 13.84 -14.33
CA LEU A 348 21.49 12.41 -14.01
C LEU A 348 20.39 12.01 -13.01
N VAL A 349 19.51 11.11 -13.45
CA VAL A 349 18.36 10.63 -12.68
C VAL A 349 18.67 9.24 -12.14
N LEU A 350 18.78 9.18 -10.82
CA LEU A 350 18.94 7.93 -10.09
C LEU A 350 17.54 7.36 -9.81
N VAL A 351 17.29 6.15 -10.32
CA VAL A 351 15.98 5.48 -10.20
C VAL A 351 16.14 4.15 -9.46
N SER A 352 15.31 3.95 -8.44
CA SER A 352 15.12 2.62 -7.87
C SER A 352 13.89 1.98 -8.50
N PRO A 353 14.01 0.81 -9.17
CA PRO A 353 12.87 0.15 -9.77
C PRO A 353 11.91 -0.40 -8.69
N THR A 354 10.67 -0.75 -9.08
CA THR A 354 9.78 -1.50 -8.20
C THR A 354 10.20 -2.97 -8.11
N GLY A 355 9.48 -3.76 -7.31
CA GLY A 355 9.87 -5.14 -7.00
C GLY A 355 10.07 -6.07 -8.21
N THR A 356 9.40 -5.82 -9.34
CA THR A 356 9.58 -6.61 -10.57
C THR A 356 10.81 -6.21 -11.38
N GLY A 357 11.39 -5.03 -11.11
CA GLY A 357 12.33 -4.34 -11.98
C GLY A 357 11.69 -3.21 -12.80
N TYR A 358 10.38 -2.98 -12.65
CA TYR A 358 9.68 -1.94 -13.40
C TYR A 358 10.17 -0.53 -13.05
N VAL A 359 10.36 0.27 -14.11
CA VAL A 359 10.65 1.70 -14.06
C VAL A 359 9.57 2.42 -14.86
N ASN A 360 9.02 3.49 -14.31
CA ASN A 360 7.96 4.27 -14.94
C ASN A 360 8.42 4.84 -16.31
N TYR A 361 7.94 4.23 -17.39
CA TYR A 361 8.29 4.67 -18.75
C TYR A 361 7.68 6.01 -19.11
N VAL A 362 6.54 6.39 -18.51
CA VAL A 362 5.93 7.72 -18.70
C VAL A 362 6.83 8.79 -18.09
N ALA A 363 7.35 8.57 -16.88
CA ALA A 363 8.28 9.49 -16.24
C ALA A 363 9.58 9.62 -17.04
N VAL A 364 10.15 8.48 -17.47
CA VAL A 364 11.38 8.47 -18.29
C VAL A 364 11.17 9.23 -19.59
N ALA A 365 10.11 8.93 -20.34
CA ALA A 365 9.82 9.63 -21.59
C ALA A 365 9.57 11.13 -21.37
N ALA A 366 8.80 11.51 -20.34
CA ALA A 366 8.57 12.91 -19.99
C ALA A 366 9.89 13.65 -19.71
N MET A 367 10.80 13.07 -18.91
CA MET A 367 12.12 13.66 -18.65
C MET A 367 12.96 13.77 -19.92
N GLN A 368 12.90 12.80 -20.83
CA GLN A 368 13.62 12.85 -22.11
C GLN A 368 13.11 13.95 -23.03
N TYR A 369 11.80 14.21 -23.08
CA TYR A 369 11.24 15.36 -23.78
C TYR A 369 11.61 16.68 -23.10
N LEU A 370 11.38 16.80 -21.79
CA LEU A 370 11.64 18.02 -21.01
C LEU A 370 13.11 18.45 -21.02
N ALA A 371 14.04 17.50 -21.02
CA ALA A 371 15.48 17.76 -21.09
C ALA A 371 16.02 17.82 -22.53
N LEU A 372 15.16 17.75 -23.56
CA LEU A 372 15.57 17.66 -24.97
C LEU A 372 16.63 16.55 -25.22
N GLY A 373 16.51 15.45 -24.48
CA GLY A 373 17.43 14.31 -24.51
C GLY A 373 18.74 14.50 -23.76
N ASP A 374 19.01 15.66 -23.17
CA ASP A 374 20.17 15.91 -22.30
C ASP A 374 19.98 15.37 -20.88
N VAL A 375 19.61 14.09 -20.79
CA VAL A 375 19.34 13.37 -19.54
C VAL A 375 19.92 11.96 -19.59
N ALA A 376 20.43 11.51 -18.45
CA ALA A 376 20.79 10.13 -18.20
C ALA A 376 19.93 9.54 -17.09
N THR A 377 19.37 8.35 -17.27
CA THR A 377 18.69 7.58 -16.23
C THR A 377 19.47 6.32 -15.90
N VAL A 378 19.51 5.92 -14.62
CA VAL A 378 20.12 4.65 -14.19
C VAL A 378 19.24 3.91 -13.21
N ALA A 379 19.05 2.60 -13.44
CA ALA A 379 18.32 1.70 -12.57
C ALA A 379 19.03 0.33 -12.45
N LEU A 380 18.99 -0.25 -11.25
CA LEU A 380 19.50 -1.60 -10.98
C LEU A 380 18.38 -2.47 -10.41
N GLN A 381 18.11 -3.60 -11.06
CA GLN A 381 17.14 -4.56 -10.58
C GLN A 381 17.63 -5.25 -9.30
N TYR A 382 16.76 -5.43 -8.31
CA TYR A 382 17.07 -6.14 -7.05
C TYR A 382 16.15 -7.34 -6.76
N SER A 383 15.03 -7.46 -7.49
CA SER A 383 14.02 -8.50 -7.31
C SER A 383 13.26 -8.77 -8.62
N ARG A 384 12.59 -9.92 -8.69
CA ARG A 384 11.59 -10.26 -9.73
C ARG A 384 10.16 -10.34 -9.16
N ARG A 385 9.97 -10.08 -7.87
CA ARG A 385 8.68 -10.29 -7.19
C ARG A 385 7.75 -9.08 -7.37
N PRO A 386 6.45 -9.29 -7.64
CA PRO A 386 5.45 -8.22 -7.63
C PRO A 386 5.54 -7.33 -6.39
N SER A 387 5.22 -6.03 -6.53
CA SER A 387 5.52 -4.98 -5.54
C SER A 387 5.09 -5.30 -4.09
N PRO A 388 3.85 -5.74 -3.79
CA PRO A 388 3.45 -6.10 -2.41
C PRO A 388 4.25 -7.26 -1.82
N LEU A 389 4.74 -8.16 -2.68
CA LEU A 389 5.48 -9.36 -2.31
C LEU A 389 6.99 -9.06 -2.14
N SER A 390 7.45 -7.90 -2.60
CA SER A 390 8.83 -7.41 -2.46
C SER A 390 9.06 -6.55 -1.21
N LEU A 391 8.06 -6.33 -0.34
CA LEU A 391 8.25 -5.55 0.90
C LEU A 391 9.40 -6.09 1.78
N GLY A 392 9.64 -7.41 1.78
CA GLY A 392 10.78 -8.03 2.48
C GLY A 392 12.15 -7.76 1.84
N MET A 393 12.20 -7.24 0.62
CA MET A 393 13.43 -6.95 -0.13
C MET A 393 13.91 -5.51 0.03
N VAL A 394 13.19 -4.67 0.79
CA VAL A 394 13.52 -3.24 0.96
C VAL A 394 14.94 -3.05 1.46
N ARG A 395 15.38 -3.87 2.41
CA ARG A 395 16.76 -3.82 2.92
C ARG A 395 17.80 -4.07 1.83
N THR A 396 17.61 -5.12 1.03
CA THR A 396 18.52 -5.48 -0.08
C THR A 396 18.55 -4.39 -1.15
N ALA A 397 17.39 -3.88 -1.54
CA ALA A 397 17.26 -2.80 -2.51
C ALA A 397 17.95 -1.53 -2.02
N ARG A 398 17.72 -1.14 -0.76
CA ARG A 398 18.38 -0.02 -0.09
C ARG A 398 19.89 -0.16 -0.11
N GLU A 399 20.42 -1.34 0.22
CA GLU A 399 21.87 -1.59 0.23
C GLU A 399 22.46 -1.47 -1.18
N GLN A 400 21.78 -2.01 -2.21
CA GLN A 400 22.20 -1.87 -3.61
C GLN A 400 22.16 -0.41 -4.10
N ASN A 401 21.07 0.32 -3.81
CA ASN A 401 20.94 1.74 -4.16
C ASN A 401 22.02 2.58 -3.49
N ARG A 402 22.30 2.32 -2.20
CA ARG A 402 23.38 3.00 -1.47
C ARG A 402 24.74 2.77 -2.14
N LEU A 403 25.05 1.54 -2.55
CA LEU A 403 26.31 1.23 -3.25
C LEU A 403 26.40 2.00 -4.57
N LEU A 404 25.35 1.98 -5.39
CA LEU A 404 25.32 2.71 -6.66
C LEU A 404 25.54 4.20 -6.47
N TRP A 405 24.78 4.82 -5.56
CA TRP A 405 24.79 6.27 -5.40
C TRP A 405 26.11 6.76 -4.80
N LEU A 406 26.73 6.00 -3.88
CA LEU A 406 28.09 6.29 -3.41
C LEU A 406 29.12 6.22 -4.54
N ARG A 407 28.98 5.26 -5.46
CA ARG A 407 29.88 5.14 -6.62
C ARG A 407 29.68 6.28 -7.62
N VAL A 408 28.43 6.71 -7.84
CA VAL A 408 28.11 7.90 -8.63
C VAL A 408 28.68 9.17 -7.98
N LEU A 409 28.46 9.37 -6.68
CA LEU A 409 28.97 10.51 -5.93
C LEU A 409 30.50 10.59 -6.03
N ARG A 410 31.19 9.48 -5.75
CA ARG A 410 32.65 9.39 -5.88
C ARG A 410 33.09 9.74 -7.29
N ARG A 411 32.43 9.17 -8.31
CA ARG A 411 32.78 9.43 -9.71
C ARG A 411 32.63 10.90 -10.09
N LEU A 412 31.58 11.56 -9.60
CA LEU A 412 31.34 12.99 -9.80
C LEU A 412 32.37 13.86 -9.05
N GLN A 413 32.78 13.47 -7.86
CA GLN A 413 33.82 14.17 -7.09
C GLN A 413 35.19 14.12 -7.77
N GLU A 414 35.56 12.96 -8.32
CA GLU A 414 36.80 12.73 -9.06
C GLU A 414 36.83 13.42 -10.44
N ARG A 415 35.66 13.87 -10.93
CA ARG A 415 35.54 14.45 -12.27
C ARG A 415 35.88 15.93 -12.28
N GLU A 416 36.74 16.31 -13.21
CA GLU A 416 37.03 17.71 -13.52
C GLU A 416 35.97 18.27 -14.49
N GLY A 417 35.65 19.57 -14.37
CA GLY A 417 34.72 20.25 -15.26
C GLY A 417 33.24 20.07 -14.93
N ARG A 418 32.39 20.09 -15.98
CA ARG A 418 30.93 20.09 -15.83
C ARG A 418 30.42 18.76 -15.26
N ARG A 419 29.53 18.87 -14.27
CA ARG A 419 28.87 17.74 -13.58
C ARG A 419 27.35 17.84 -13.77
N PRO A 420 26.63 16.73 -14.00
CA PRO A 420 25.18 16.73 -14.03
C PRO A 420 24.61 17.12 -12.67
N ARG A 421 23.44 17.76 -12.67
CA ARG A 421 22.57 17.77 -11.48
C ARG A 421 22.08 16.35 -11.24
N VAL A 422 22.23 15.86 -10.01
CA VAL A 422 21.77 14.52 -9.64
C VAL A 422 20.41 14.63 -8.97
N VAL A 423 19.42 13.95 -9.53
CA VAL A 423 18.05 13.92 -8.98
C VAL A 423 17.58 12.50 -8.75
N LEU A 424 16.61 12.33 -7.85
CA LEU A 424 15.97 11.05 -7.57
C LEU A 424 14.56 10.99 -8.14
N PHE A 425 14.24 9.86 -8.75
CA PHE A 425 12.87 9.51 -9.07
C PHE A 425 12.56 8.11 -8.54
N GLY A 426 11.38 7.96 -7.94
CA GLY A 426 10.91 6.65 -7.49
C GLY A 426 9.39 6.56 -7.46
N GLU A 427 8.88 5.39 -7.80
CA GLU A 427 7.45 5.06 -7.78
C GLU A 427 7.20 3.89 -6.84
N SER A 428 6.13 3.95 -6.04
CA SER A 428 5.67 2.81 -5.24
C SER A 428 6.80 2.23 -4.37
N LEU A 429 7.09 0.93 -4.47
CA LEU A 429 8.22 0.33 -3.77
C LEU A 429 9.59 0.89 -4.20
N GLY A 430 9.73 1.36 -5.43
CA GLY A 430 10.90 2.13 -5.89
C GLY A 430 11.07 3.44 -5.11
N ALA A 431 9.98 4.12 -4.78
CA ALA A 431 10.01 5.29 -3.90
C ALA A 431 10.47 4.92 -2.48
N HIS A 432 9.90 3.86 -1.88
CA HIS A 432 10.31 3.40 -0.55
C HIS A 432 11.80 3.03 -0.51
N THR A 433 12.24 2.18 -1.44
CA THR A 433 13.62 1.67 -1.47
C THR A 433 14.68 2.73 -1.80
N SER A 434 14.31 3.79 -2.52
CA SER A 434 15.18 4.94 -2.75
C SER A 434 15.24 5.85 -1.52
N GLN A 435 14.11 6.19 -0.91
CA GLN A 435 14.05 7.00 0.31
C GLN A 435 14.83 6.38 1.47
N ASP A 436 14.70 5.07 1.66
CA ASP A 436 15.28 4.36 2.81
C ASP A 436 16.82 4.30 2.77
N VAL A 437 17.47 4.66 1.65
CA VAL A 437 18.93 4.89 1.63
C VAL A 437 19.34 5.94 2.67
N PHE A 438 18.46 6.92 2.93
CA PHE A 438 18.64 8.04 3.84
C PHE A 438 18.02 7.81 5.22
N LEU A 439 17.53 6.61 5.52
CA LEU A 439 16.87 6.31 6.79
C LEU A 439 17.76 6.74 7.98
N HIS A 440 17.16 7.49 8.90
CA HIS A 440 17.78 8.11 10.08
C HIS A 440 18.63 9.37 9.85
N TRP A 441 18.78 9.85 8.62
CA TRP A 441 19.62 11.01 8.27
C TRP A 441 18.82 12.27 7.90
N GLY A 442 17.50 12.23 8.06
CA GLY A 442 16.61 13.37 7.77
C GLY A 442 16.83 13.94 6.36
N THR A 443 16.86 15.26 6.22
CA THR A 443 17.18 15.93 4.95
C THR A 443 18.69 16.08 4.72
N LEU A 444 19.52 15.89 5.75
CA LEU A 444 20.99 15.88 5.61
C LEU A 444 21.49 14.71 4.76
N GLY A 445 20.75 13.58 4.74
CA GLY A 445 21.09 12.40 3.94
C GLY A 445 21.17 12.69 2.44
N PRO A 446 20.08 13.17 1.80
CA PRO A 446 20.12 13.60 0.40
C PRO A 446 21.19 14.65 0.11
N ASP A 447 21.38 15.64 1.00
CA ASP A 447 22.40 16.69 0.85
C ASP A 447 23.82 16.10 0.83
N ALA A 448 24.13 15.21 1.77
CA ALA A 448 25.43 14.54 1.85
C ALA A 448 25.71 13.64 0.64
N MET A 449 24.66 13.11 -0.01
CA MET A 449 24.78 12.32 -1.24
C MET A 449 24.80 13.19 -2.52
N GLY A 450 24.76 14.52 -2.40
CA GLY A 450 24.75 15.43 -3.54
C GLY A 450 23.45 15.37 -4.36
N ILE A 451 22.34 15.00 -3.74
CA ILE A 451 21.03 14.96 -4.40
C ILE A 451 20.43 16.37 -4.41
N ASP A 452 20.30 16.93 -5.61
CA ASP A 452 19.73 18.26 -5.81
C ASP A 452 18.24 18.26 -5.45
N ARG A 453 17.48 17.32 -6.03
CA ARG A 453 16.02 17.22 -5.90
C ARG A 453 15.51 15.78 -6.02
N ALA A 454 14.30 15.53 -5.52
CA ALA A 454 13.66 14.22 -5.59
C ALA A 454 12.15 14.33 -5.83
N LEU A 455 11.63 13.46 -6.69
CA LEU A 455 10.20 13.22 -6.86
C LEU A 455 9.89 11.75 -6.56
N TRP A 456 9.06 11.54 -5.55
CA TRP A 456 8.58 10.23 -5.16
C TRP A 456 7.06 10.16 -5.29
N ILE A 457 6.56 9.22 -6.08
CA ILE A 457 5.13 9.07 -6.35
C ILE A 457 4.61 7.78 -5.67
N GLY A 458 3.44 7.86 -5.04
CA GLY A 458 2.78 6.69 -4.45
C GLY A 458 3.60 5.98 -3.38
N THR A 459 4.34 6.72 -2.56
CA THR A 459 5.18 6.13 -1.51
C THR A 459 4.33 5.26 -0.57
N PRO A 460 4.63 3.95 -0.41
CA PRO A 460 3.92 3.09 0.53
C PRO A 460 3.94 3.64 1.94
N TYR A 461 2.82 3.54 2.65
CA TYR A 461 2.64 4.07 4.02
C TYR A 461 3.76 3.67 4.99
N GLY A 462 4.28 2.46 4.83
CA GLY A 462 5.35 1.89 5.66
C GLY A 462 6.75 2.46 5.41
N SER A 463 6.95 3.41 4.48
CA SER A 463 8.27 3.98 4.19
C SER A 463 8.90 4.62 5.42
N GLY A 464 10.09 4.12 5.79
CA GLY A 464 10.78 4.51 7.01
C GLY A 464 11.23 5.97 6.97
N TRP A 465 11.95 6.37 5.91
CA TRP A 465 12.44 7.74 5.79
C TRP A 465 11.29 8.74 5.63
N MET A 466 10.28 8.46 4.79
CA MET A 466 9.09 9.30 4.66
C MET A 466 8.47 9.57 6.03
N ARG A 467 8.23 8.53 6.84
CA ARG A 467 7.62 8.70 8.17
C ARG A 467 8.49 9.53 9.11
N GLN A 468 9.82 9.45 9.00
CA GLN A 468 10.72 10.25 9.82
C GLN A 468 10.72 11.74 9.44
N VAL A 469 10.60 12.06 8.15
CA VAL A 469 10.65 13.46 7.68
C VAL A 469 9.29 14.15 7.65
N THR A 470 8.20 13.37 7.68
CA THR A 470 6.82 13.90 7.67
C THR A 470 6.15 13.90 9.04
N ARG A 471 6.73 13.24 10.06
CA ARG A 471 6.17 13.16 11.42
C ARG A 471 7.15 13.67 12.46
N GLY A 472 6.62 14.35 13.46
CA GLY A 472 7.41 14.87 14.59
C GLY A 472 8.28 16.07 14.23
N ASP A 473 9.09 16.51 15.19
CA ASP A 473 9.93 17.70 15.08
C ASP A 473 11.40 17.31 15.26
N ARG A 474 12.00 16.78 14.19
CA ARG A 474 13.40 16.37 14.20
C ARG A 474 14.29 17.52 13.75
N LEU A 475 15.43 17.70 14.43
CA LEU A 475 16.41 18.74 14.12
C LEU A 475 17.13 18.53 12.78
N ASP A 476 17.24 17.28 12.32
CA ASP A 476 17.90 16.93 11.06
C ASP A 476 16.96 17.00 9.84
N VAL A 477 15.78 17.60 9.98
CA VAL A 477 14.76 17.71 8.93
C VAL A 477 14.42 19.17 8.64
N ASP A 478 14.77 19.65 7.44
CA ASP A 478 14.24 20.89 6.90
C ASP A 478 12.83 20.67 6.31
N ARG A 479 11.82 21.12 7.04
CA ARG A 479 10.41 21.05 6.61
C ARG A 479 10.11 21.89 5.36
N ARG A 480 10.89 22.93 5.06
CA ARG A 480 10.72 23.73 3.85
C ARG A 480 11.23 23.01 2.61
N ALA A 481 12.19 22.10 2.76
CA ALA A 481 12.69 21.27 1.67
C ALA A 481 11.73 20.12 1.29
N VAL A 482 10.91 19.63 2.23
CA VAL A 482 10.01 18.48 2.02
C VAL A 482 8.56 18.91 1.83
N ALA A 483 7.85 18.35 0.85
CA ALA A 483 6.41 18.54 0.68
C ALA A 483 5.71 17.22 0.34
N VAL A 484 4.59 16.95 1.00
CA VAL A 484 3.64 15.88 0.63
C VAL A 484 2.41 16.54 0.02
N VAL A 485 2.06 16.19 -1.21
CA VAL A 485 0.99 16.84 -1.97
C VAL A 485 0.15 15.82 -2.72
N ASN A 486 -1.14 16.12 -2.89
CA ASN A 486 -2.08 15.31 -3.67
C ASN A 486 -1.99 15.57 -5.17
N ASP A 487 -1.79 16.83 -5.57
CA ASP A 487 -1.85 17.24 -6.97
C ASP A 487 -1.00 18.49 -7.24
N HIS A 488 -0.87 18.83 -8.52
CA HIS A 488 -0.02 19.94 -8.97
C HIS A 488 -0.47 21.32 -8.44
N ALA A 489 -1.77 21.52 -8.23
CA ALA A 489 -2.27 22.77 -7.68
C ALA A 489 -1.89 22.91 -6.19
N GLN A 490 -1.89 21.82 -5.42
CA GLN A 490 -1.35 21.84 -4.05
C GLN A 490 0.17 22.10 -4.03
N TYR A 491 0.93 21.49 -4.94
CA TYR A 491 2.36 21.78 -5.08
C TYR A 491 2.63 23.27 -5.37
N THR A 492 1.86 23.85 -6.28
CA THR A 492 1.97 25.27 -6.63
C THR A 492 1.62 26.17 -5.44
N ALA A 493 0.57 25.83 -4.69
CA ALA A 493 0.16 26.57 -3.49
C ALA A 493 1.26 26.53 -2.40
N VAL A 494 1.82 25.35 -2.12
CA VAL A 494 2.93 25.18 -1.17
C VAL A 494 4.16 25.97 -1.60
N THR A 495 4.51 25.94 -2.89
CA THR A 495 5.63 26.69 -3.45
C THR A 495 5.45 28.20 -3.26
N LYS A 496 4.24 28.70 -3.54
CA LYS A 496 3.88 30.12 -3.37
C LYS A 496 3.94 30.54 -1.90
N GLU A 497 3.39 29.73 -1.00
CA GLU A 497 3.39 29.99 0.45
C GLU A 497 4.82 30.06 1.01
N ARG A 498 5.70 29.16 0.55
CA ARG A 498 7.10 29.09 1.02
C ARG A 498 8.03 30.10 0.34
N GLY A 499 7.61 30.72 -0.76
CA GLY A 499 8.45 31.59 -1.59
C GLY A 499 9.54 30.85 -2.38
N SER A 500 9.60 29.53 -2.29
CA SER A 500 10.56 28.68 -3.03
C SER A 500 10.00 27.27 -3.21
N PRO A 501 10.33 26.57 -4.32
CA PRO A 501 9.84 25.23 -4.56
C PRO A 501 10.56 24.22 -3.64
N PRO A 502 9.82 23.28 -3.01
CA PRO A 502 10.42 22.23 -2.21
C PRO A 502 11.36 21.36 -3.07
N ARG A 503 12.45 20.88 -2.46
CA ARG A 503 13.46 20.05 -3.14
C ARG A 503 13.05 18.58 -3.19
N PHE A 504 12.31 18.12 -2.19
CA PHE A 504 11.96 16.73 -1.98
C PHE A 504 10.43 16.58 -1.93
N VAL A 505 9.84 16.12 -3.02
CA VAL A 505 8.39 16.07 -3.20
C VAL A 505 7.89 14.64 -3.16
N LEU A 506 6.89 14.41 -2.31
CA LEU A 506 6.12 13.18 -2.25
C LEU A 506 4.73 13.45 -2.82
N LEU A 507 4.50 13.01 -4.05
CA LEU A 507 3.16 13.02 -4.66
C LEU A 507 2.41 11.78 -4.17
N SER A 508 1.35 12.01 -3.39
CA SER A 508 0.57 10.97 -2.73
C SER A 508 -0.90 11.31 -2.87
N HIS A 509 -1.61 10.58 -3.74
CA HIS A 509 -3.04 10.76 -3.90
C HIS A 509 -3.79 10.43 -2.60
N ASP A 510 -4.80 11.23 -2.26
CA ASP A 510 -5.62 11.03 -1.07
C ASP A 510 -6.44 9.73 -1.13
N ASN A 511 -6.77 9.30 -2.35
CA ASN A 511 -7.47 8.06 -2.63
C ASN A 511 -6.57 6.84 -2.87
N ASP A 512 -5.25 6.97 -2.77
CA ASP A 512 -4.33 5.85 -3.00
C ASP A 512 -4.18 4.97 -1.76
N GLY A 513 -4.86 3.82 -1.77
CA GLY A 513 -4.80 2.83 -0.69
C GLY A 513 -3.38 2.33 -0.36
N VAL A 514 -2.43 2.35 -1.31
CA VAL A 514 -1.02 1.96 -1.06
C VAL A 514 -0.32 2.95 -0.12
N THR A 515 -0.64 4.24 -0.24
CA THR A 515 -0.08 5.29 0.62
C THR A 515 -0.74 5.37 1.99
N LYS A 516 -1.90 4.72 2.18
CA LYS A 516 -2.70 4.81 3.41
C LYS A 516 -2.70 3.53 4.26
N PHE A 517 -2.44 2.37 3.67
CA PHE A 517 -2.54 1.09 4.37
C PHE A 517 -1.30 0.80 5.23
N GLY A 518 -1.53 0.58 6.53
CA GLY A 518 -0.53 0.11 7.48
C GLY A 518 -1.14 -0.80 8.55
N PRO A 519 -0.34 -1.69 9.18
CA PRO A 519 -0.82 -2.56 10.26
C PRO A 519 -1.28 -1.77 11.49
N ASP A 520 -0.76 -0.56 11.68
CA ASP A 520 -1.14 0.35 12.73
C ASP A 520 -2.61 0.77 12.68
N LEU A 521 -3.31 0.63 11.55
CA LEU A 521 -4.77 0.79 11.48
C LEU A 521 -5.54 -0.10 12.46
N LEU A 522 -4.95 -1.20 12.93
CA LEU A 522 -5.54 -2.07 13.95
C LEU A 522 -5.62 -1.40 15.34
N TRP A 523 -4.75 -0.42 15.64
CA TRP A 523 -4.64 0.16 16.98
C TRP A 523 -4.49 1.69 17.04
N TYR A 524 -4.18 2.34 15.92
CA TYR A 524 -3.93 3.77 15.81
C TYR A 524 -4.87 4.41 14.78
N PRO A 525 -5.58 5.50 15.14
CA PRO A 525 -6.31 6.33 14.20
C PRO A 525 -5.34 7.29 13.47
N PRO A 526 -5.03 7.08 12.18
CA PRO A 526 -4.10 7.94 11.46
C PRO A 526 -4.70 9.29 11.11
N ASP A 527 -3.84 10.29 10.91
CA ASP A 527 -4.24 11.70 10.69
C ASP A 527 -5.14 11.88 9.46
N TRP A 528 -4.96 11.05 8.42
CA TRP A 528 -5.79 11.08 7.21
C TRP A 528 -7.24 10.59 7.45
N LEU A 529 -7.50 9.86 8.55
CA LEU A 529 -8.84 9.53 9.06
C LEU A 529 -9.28 10.44 10.21
N GLY A 530 -8.40 11.37 10.63
CA GLY A 530 -8.62 12.29 11.73
C GLY A 530 -9.55 13.45 11.39
N PRO A 531 -9.87 14.29 12.38
CA PRO A 531 -10.77 15.44 12.21
C PRO A 531 -10.19 16.52 11.26
N SER A 532 -8.86 16.57 11.09
CA SER A 532 -8.14 17.52 10.24
C SER A 532 -8.00 17.09 8.78
N ARG A 533 -8.62 15.97 8.38
CA ARG A 533 -8.51 15.44 7.02
C ARG A 533 -9.07 16.42 5.97
N PRO A 534 -8.54 16.43 4.73
CA PRO A 534 -9.07 17.26 3.66
C PRO A 534 -10.54 16.96 3.35
N ARG A 535 -11.30 17.99 2.95
CA ARG A 535 -12.66 17.81 2.44
C ARG A 535 -12.61 17.16 1.05
N PRO A 536 -13.58 16.31 0.70
CA PRO A 536 -13.66 15.77 -0.65
C PRO A 536 -13.83 16.88 -1.68
N GLU A 537 -13.00 16.87 -2.71
CA GLU A 537 -13.06 17.80 -3.84
C GLU A 537 -12.75 17.03 -5.13
N GLU A 538 -13.60 17.15 -6.15
CA GLU A 538 -13.31 16.62 -7.48
C GLU A 538 -12.35 17.56 -8.20
N VAL A 539 -11.25 17.00 -8.74
CA VAL A 539 -10.26 17.75 -9.53
C VAL A 539 -10.37 17.30 -10.97
N ALA A 540 -10.72 18.20 -11.88
CA ALA A 540 -10.85 17.88 -13.30
C ALA A 540 -9.50 17.45 -13.89
N GLY A 541 -9.42 16.20 -14.36
CA GLY A 541 -8.20 15.65 -14.98
C GLY A 541 -7.06 15.36 -14.00
N GLY A 542 -7.31 15.42 -12.68
CA GLY A 542 -6.36 15.11 -11.62
C GLY A 542 -6.96 14.18 -10.57
N SER A 543 -6.16 13.81 -9.57
CA SER A 543 -6.63 12.98 -8.48
C SER A 543 -7.59 13.72 -7.55
N PRO A 544 -8.72 13.13 -7.13
CA PRO A 544 -9.62 13.76 -6.18
C PRO A 544 -8.91 14.02 -4.86
N ARG A 545 -9.23 15.14 -4.21
CA ARG A 545 -8.74 15.43 -2.86
C ARG A 545 -9.69 14.87 -1.82
N GLY A 546 -9.13 14.56 -0.66
CA GLY A 546 -9.87 14.03 0.47
C GLY A 546 -10.34 12.59 0.26
N ILE A 547 -11.01 12.08 1.29
CA ILE A 547 -11.49 10.70 1.37
C ILE A 547 -13.01 10.66 1.60
N PRO A 548 -13.71 9.55 1.33
CA PRO A 548 -15.16 9.49 1.51
C PRO A 548 -15.64 10.01 2.87
N PRO A 549 -16.69 10.88 2.91
CA PRO A 549 -17.21 11.43 4.16
C PRO A 549 -17.68 10.37 5.14
N GLY A 550 -18.18 9.22 4.69
CA GLY A 550 -18.58 8.10 5.53
C GLY A 550 -17.43 7.28 6.14
N MET A 551 -16.21 7.36 5.58
CA MET A 551 -15.08 6.58 6.07
C MET A 551 -14.62 7.11 7.43
N ARG A 552 -14.63 6.27 8.47
CA ARG A 552 -14.17 6.61 9.83
C ARG A 552 -13.25 5.51 10.31
N TRP A 553 -12.26 5.87 11.13
CA TRP A 553 -11.42 4.87 11.76
C TRP A 553 -12.25 3.99 12.70
N ARG A 554 -12.26 2.70 12.39
CA ARG A 554 -12.85 1.61 13.15
C ARG A 554 -11.83 0.48 13.15
N PRO A 555 -11.26 0.12 14.30
CA PRO A 555 -10.32 -1.00 14.40
C PRO A 555 -10.90 -2.24 13.72
N LEU A 556 -10.05 -3.03 13.05
CA LEU A 556 -10.41 -4.19 12.22
C LEU A 556 -11.18 -3.85 10.93
N THR A 557 -12.32 -3.14 11.01
CA THR A 557 -13.09 -2.77 9.82
C THR A 557 -12.24 -1.94 8.87
N THR A 558 -11.65 -0.85 9.36
CA THR A 558 -10.78 0.02 8.56
C THR A 558 -9.53 -0.73 8.09
N PHE A 559 -8.97 -1.61 8.91
CA PHE A 559 -7.83 -2.42 8.50
C PHE A 559 -8.17 -3.29 7.27
N PHE A 560 -9.28 -4.03 7.29
CA PHE A 560 -9.70 -4.85 6.16
C PHE A 560 -10.18 -4.02 4.96
N GLN A 561 -10.87 -2.90 5.19
CA GLN A 561 -11.24 -1.95 4.12
C GLN A 561 -10.00 -1.42 3.42
N SER A 562 -9.03 -0.90 4.16
CA SER A 562 -7.81 -0.34 3.60
C SER A 562 -6.89 -1.40 2.99
N LEU A 563 -6.92 -2.65 3.48
CA LEU A 563 -6.22 -3.77 2.83
C LEU A 563 -6.77 -4.01 1.42
N VAL A 564 -8.10 -4.02 1.28
CA VAL A 564 -8.77 -4.12 -0.02
C VAL A 564 -8.55 -2.87 -0.87
N ASP A 565 -8.56 -1.67 -0.27
CA ASP A 565 -8.27 -0.43 -0.98
C ASP A 565 -6.84 -0.45 -1.58
N MET A 566 -5.84 -0.89 -0.81
CA MET A 566 -4.46 -1.09 -1.28
C MET A 566 -4.38 -2.13 -2.40
N LYS A 567 -5.13 -3.24 -2.29
CA LYS A 567 -5.21 -4.25 -3.35
C LYS A 567 -5.80 -3.66 -4.63
N ASN A 568 -6.92 -2.95 -4.52
CA ASN A 568 -7.64 -2.38 -5.66
C ASN A 568 -6.88 -1.22 -6.31
N ALA A 569 -6.17 -0.41 -5.52
CA ALA A 569 -5.36 0.71 -6.01
C ALA A 569 -4.26 0.29 -6.99
N GLN A 570 -3.78 -0.95 -6.89
CA GLN A 570 -2.75 -1.48 -7.79
C GLN A 570 -3.30 -2.04 -9.10
N THR A 571 -4.61 -1.96 -9.32
CA THR A 571 -5.20 -2.42 -10.58
C THR A 571 -4.98 -1.34 -11.63
N SER A 572 -4.26 -1.71 -12.69
CA SER A 572 -3.99 -0.83 -13.83
C SER A 572 -5.30 -0.40 -14.49
N GLY A 573 -5.60 0.90 -14.43
CA GLY A 573 -6.73 1.52 -15.09
C GLY A 573 -6.32 2.25 -16.38
N PRO A 574 -7.27 2.91 -17.06
CA PRO A 574 -6.96 3.84 -18.14
C PRO A 574 -5.96 4.90 -17.68
N PHE A 575 -5.15 5.42 -18.59
CA PHE A 575 -4.21 6.51 -18.32
C PHE A 575 -4.88 7.66 -17.54
N GLY A 576 -4.39 7.96 -16.34
CA GLY A 576 -4.98 9.00 -15.52
C GLY A 576 -4.16 9.38 -14.27
N ALA A 577 -4.87 10.01 -13.34
CA ALA A 577 -4.41 10.42 -12.03
C ALA A 577 -5.44 9.92 -11.00
N TRP A 578 -5.46 8.61 -10.76
CA TRP A 578 -6.46 7.97 -9.91
C TRP A 578 -5.84 6.84 -9.10
N GLN A 579 -6.02 6.87 -7.77
CA GLN A 579 -5.44 5.89 -6.86
C GLN A 579 -3.92 5.80 -7.09
N HIS A 580 -3.39 4.61 -7.36
CA HIS A 580 -1.97 4.41 -7.57
C HIS A 580 -1.48 4.71 -8.99
N ASP A 581 -2.35 5.24 -9.87
CA ASP A 581 -1.94 5.77 -11.17
C ASP A 581 -1.62 7.26 -11.06
N TYR A 582 -0.37 7.61 -11.36
CA TYR A 582 0.18 8.97 -11.32
C TYR A 582 0.55 9.49 -12.72
N ARG A 583 0.30 8.72 -13.79
CA ARG A 583 0.86 8.98 -15.13
C ARG A 583 0.48 10.36 -15.68
N ALA A 584 -0.75 10.81 -15.42
CA ALA A 584 -1.20 12.13 -15.90
C ALA A 584 -0.57 13.31 -15.15
N ASP A 585 -0.09 13.13 -13.92
CA ASP A 585 0.56 14.19 -13.13
C ASP A 585 2.01 14.42 -13.53
N LEU A 586 2.68 13.37 -14.00
CA LEU A 586 4.14 13.32 -14.17
C LEU A 586 4.73 14.49 -14.98
N PRO A 587 4.21 14.89 -16.16
CA PRO A 587 4.86 15.91 -16.97
C PRO A 587 5.04 17.24 -16.22
N ARG A 588 4.01 17.67 -15.49
CA ARG A 588 4.00 18.94 -14.74
C ARG A 588 4.90 18.87 -13.52
N PHE A 589 4.79 17.78 -12.76
CA PHE A 589 5.63 17.56 -11.59
C PHE A 589 7.11 17.44 -11.95
N LEU A 590 7.46 16.70 -13.01
CA LEU A 590 8.85 16.56 -13.44
C LEU A 590 9.43 17.89 -13.94
N ALA A 591 8.66 18.67 -14.69
CA ALA A 591 9.08 20.00 -15.14
C ALA A 591 9.38 20.92 -13.95
N ASP A 592 8.45 21.05 -13.02
CA ASP A 592 8.59 22.03 -11.94
C ASP A 592 9.51 21.55 -10.82
N VAL A 593 9.42 20.28 -10.43
CA VAL A 593 10.26 19.74 -9.36
C VAL A 593 11.70 19.72 -9.83
N PHE A 594 12.03 19.23 -11.02
CA PHE A 594 13.42 19.21 -11.49
C PHE A 594 13.88 20.53 -12.12
N GLY A 595 12.99 21.50 -12.28
CA GLY A 595 13.31 22.82 -12.85
C GLY A 595 13.73 22.71 -14.31
N LEU A 596 13.00 21.92 -15.09
CA LEU A 596 13.24 21.73 -16.51
C LEU A 596 12.42 22.75 -17.32
N PRO A 597 13.05 23.54 -18.20
CA PRO A 597 12.37 24.59 -18.93
C PRO A 597 11.39 24.00 -19.95
N VAL A 598 10.15 24.45 -19.92
CA VAL A 598 9.12 24.02 -20.87
C VAL A 598 8.11 25.14 -21.09
N THR A 599 7.73 25.37 -22.34
CA THR A 599 6.63 26.30 -22.65
C THR A 599 5.27 25.61 -22.44
N PRO A 600 4.19 26.37 -22.20
CA PRO A 600 2.85 25.78 -22.09
C PRO A 600 2.42 24.96 -23.32
N ALA A 601 2.88 25.33 -24.53
CA ALA A 601 2.59 24.59 -25.75
C ALA A 601 3.33 23.25 -25.80
N GLN A 602 4.63 23.25 -25.49
CA GLN A 602 5.43 22.01 -25.41
C GLN A 602 4.89 21.06 -24.34
N LEU A 603 4.51 21.60 -23.17
CA LEU A 603 3.96 20.79 -22.09
C LEU A 603 2.67 20.07 -22.49
N ARG A 604 1.76 20.75 -23.20
CA ARG A 604 0.57 20.10 -23.79
C ARG A 604 0.94 19.03 -24.82
N GLY A 605 1.91 19.31 -25.69
CA GLY A 605 2.43 18.33 -26.66
C GLY A 605 3.00 17.07 -25.99
N ILE A 606 3.72 17.24 -24.87
CA ILE A 606 4.20 16.12 -24.04
C ILE A 606 3.02 15.34 -23.45
N GLU A 607 2.05 16.01 -22.83
CA GLU A 607 0.87 15.36 -22.23
C GLU A 607 0.07 14.54 -23.26
N GLU A 608 -0.17 15.09 -24.45
CA GLU A 608 -0.84 14.40 -25.56
C GLU A 608 -0.04 13.20 -26.07
N THR A 609 1.27 13.39 -26.25
CA THR A 609 2.19 12.36 -26.72
C THR A 609 2.25 11.18 -25.75
N LEU A 610 2.30 11.43 -24.44
CA LEU A 610 2.37 10.37 -23.43
C LEU A 610 1.10 9.52 -23.40
N ARG A 611 -0.09 10.14 -23.59
CA ARG A 611 -1.36 9.40 -23.77
C ARG A 611 -1.35 8.54 -25.04
N LEU A 612 -0.81 9.07 -26.13
CA LEU A 612 -0.68 8.35 -27.39
C LEU A 612 0.29 7.17 -27.27
N ARG A 613 1.44 7.37 -26.62
CA ARG A 613 2.41 6.30 -26.30
C ARG A 613 1.75 5.19 -25.50
N GLU A 614 0.89 5.53 -24.53
CA GLU A 614 0.14 4.52 -23.76
C GLU A 614 -0.79 3.70 -24.64
N THR A 615 -1.54 4.36 -25.53
CA THR A 615 -2.46 3.66 -26.43
C THR A 615 -1.70 2.70 -27.37
N VAL A 616 -0.54 3.10 -27.87
CA VAL A 616 0.33 2.23 -28.68
C VAL A 616 0.84 1.06 -27.84
N ARG A 617 1.31 1.34 -26.62
CA ARG A 617 1.80 0.34 -25.67
C ARG A 617 0.74 -0.72 -25.37
N GLU A 618 -0.47 -0.31 -25.00
CA GLU A 618 -1.60 -1.21 -24.74
C GLU A 618 -1.91 -2.09 -25.94
N ARG A 619 -1.94 -1.53 -27.16
CA ARG A 619 -2.13 -2.30 -28.39
C ARG A 619 -1.03 -3.32 -28.65
N MET A 620 0.24 -2.94 -28.46
CA MET A 620 1.38 -3.84 -28.65
C MET A 620 1.35 -5.01 -27.66
N PHE A 621 0.97 -4.77 -26.41
CA PHE A 621 0.93 -5.81 -25.37
C PHE A 621 -0.37 -6.60 -25.31
N ALA A 622 -1.48 -6.08 -25.85
CA ALA A 622 -2.73 -6.84 -25.99
C ALA A 622 -2.55 -8.11 -26.85
N VAL A 623 -1.55 -8.13 -27.74
CA VAL A 623 -1.23 -9.27 -28.61
C VAL A 623 -0.37 -10.34 -27.90
N VAL A 624 0.17 -10.04 -26.72
CA VAL A 624 1.04 -10.95 -25.96
C VAL A 624 0.30 -11.41 -24.68
N PRO A 625 -0.15 -12.67 -24.60
CA PRO A 625 -0.83 -13.19 -23.41
C PRO A 625 0.00 -12.99 -22.14
N GLY A 626 -0.53 -12.26 -21.16
CA GLY A 626 0.13 -11.99 -19.88
C GLY A 626 1.14 -10.82 -19.88
N ALA A 627 1.20 -10.01 -20.94
CA ALA A 627 2.12 -8.87 -20.99
C ALA A 627 1.60 -7.58 -20.33
N VAL A 628 0.28 -7.47 -20.11
CA VAL A 628 -0.33 -6.37 -19.35
C VAL A 628 -0.65 -6.88 -17.96
N GLY A 629 0.01 -6.30 -16.96
CA GLY A 629 -0.21 -6.54 -15.53
C GLY A 629 0.14 -5.28 -14.78
#